data_AF-A0A355FZA2-F1
#
_entry.id   AF-A0A355FZA2-F1
#
_cell.length_a   1.000
_cell.length_b   1.000
_cell.length_c   1.000
_cell.angle_alpha   90.00
_cell.angle_beta   90.00
_cell.angle_gamma   90.00
#
_symmetry.space_group_name_H-M   'P 1'
#
loop_
_entity.id
_entity.type
_entity.pdbx_description
1 polymer ?
#
loop_
_entity_poly.entity_id
_entity_poly.type
_entity_poly.pdbx_seq_one_letter_code
_entity_poly.pdbx_strand_id
1 'polypeptide(L)' 'MSKKNKHMTLDDRIEIQECLNKGMTFKAIALRIGKDPTTVSKEVKLRAISYTNSFTKTDECCPKLLRAPFVCNG' A
#
# COMPACT_ATOMS: atom_id res chain seq x y z
N MET A 1 -23.64 -9.77 1.89
CA MET A 1 -23.80 -8.42 2.50
C MET A 1 -22.53 -7.60 2.30
N SER A 2 -22.52 -6.68 1.35
CA SER A 2 -21.36 -5.80 1.09
C SER A 2 -21.33 -4.67 2.11
N LYS A 3 -20.61 -4.85 3.23
CA LYS A 3 -20.35 -3.77 4.20
C LYS A 3 -19.44 -2.73 3.53
N LYS A 4 -20.06 -1.71 2.94
CA LYS A 4 -19.37 -0.49 2.48
C LYS A 4 -18.75 0.16 3.73
N ASN A 5 -17.49 0.58 3.64
CA ASN A 5 -16.75 1.33 4.67
C ASN A 5 -16.16 0.52 5.84
N LYS A 6 -15.63 -0.69 5.61
CA LYS A 6 -14.70 -1.30 6.58
C LYS A 6 -13.34 -0.62 6.49
N HIS A 7 -12.88 -0.03 7.59
CA HIS A 7 -11.49 0.42 7.74
C HIS A 7 -10.51 -0.71 7.37
N MET A 8 -9.32 -0.32 6.91
CA MET A 8 -8.23 -1.25 6.65
C MET A 8 -7.76 -1.83 8.00
N THR A 9 -7.83 -3.15 8.16
CA THR A 9 -7.33 -3.82 9.37
C THR A 9 -5.81 -3.91 9.34
N LEU A 10 -5.20 -4.39 10.43
CA LEU A 10 -3.77 -4.69 10.41
C LEU A 10 -3.46 -5.86 9.47
N ASP A 11 -4.28 -6.92 9.53
CA ASP A 11 -4.13 -8.10 8.67
C ASP A 11 -4.25 -7.75 7.18
N ASP A 12 -5.21 -6.87 6.82
CA ASP A 12 -5.34 -6.39 5.44
C ASP A 12 -4.02 -5.75 4.95
N ARG A 13 -3.31 -5.02 5.83
CA ARG A 13 -2.05 -4.35 5.48
C ARG A 13 -0.89 -5.34 5.34
N ILE A 14 -0.82 -6.33 6.24
CA ILE A 14 0.16 -7.40 6.16
C ILE A 14 -0.03 -8.15 4.83
N GLU A 15 -1.26 -8.51 4.49
CA GLU A 15 -1.59 -9.19 3.24
C GLU A 15 -1.23 -8.36 2.00
N ILE A 16 -1.52 -7.05 2.03
CA ILE A 16 -1.11 -6.12 0.96
C ILE A 16 0.42 -6.14 0.81
N GLN A 17 1.18 -6.04 1.90
CA GLN A 17 2.65 -6.04 1.84
C GLN A 17 3.20 -7.35 1.26
N GLU A 18 2.73 -8.49 1.74
CA GLU A 18 3.16 -9.79 1.21
C GLU A 18 2.83 -9.96 -0.28
N CYS A 19 1.63 -9.56 -0.70
CA CYS A 19 1.22 -9.69 -2.09
C CYS A 19 2.01 -8.75 -3.01
N LEU A 20 2.40 -7.57 -2.53
CA LEU A 20 3.29 -6.68 -3.27
C LEU A 20 4.69 -7.27 -3.42
N ASN A 21 5.24 -7.88 -2.36
CA ASN A 21 6.53 -8.58 -2.43
C ASN A 21 6.49 -9.75 -3.45
N LYS A 22 5.32 -10.37 -3.61
CA LYS A 22 5.05 -11.42 -4.61
C LYS A 22 4.78 -10.86 -6.02
N GLY A 23 4.85 -9.54 -6.23
CA GLY A 23 4.62 -8.90 -7.53
C GLY A 23 3.16 -8.88 -8.00
N MET A 24 2.20 -9.04 -7.09
CA MET A 24 0.78 -9.05 -7.45
C MET A 24 0.25 -7.66 -7.80
N THR A 25 -0.71 -7.60 -8.73
CA THR A 25 -1.37 -6.34 -9.11
C THR A 25 -2.36 -5.88 -8.04
N PHE A 26 -2.59 -4.56 -7.90
CA PHE A 26 -3.56 -4.03 -6.94
C PHE A 26 -4.97 -4.60 -7.10
N LYS A 27 -5.37 -4.94 -8.34
CA LYS A 27 -6.67 -5.58 -8.60
C LYS A 27 -6.75 -6.98 -7.98
N ALA A 28 -5.69 -7.78 -8.11
CA ALA A 28 -5.63 -9.12 -7.52
C ALA A 28 -5.59 -9.06 -5.98
N ILE A 29 -4.83 -8.11 -5.43
CA ILE A 29 -4.74 -7.89 -3.98
C ILE A 29 -6.11 -7.47 -3.42
N ALA A 30 -6.75 -6.50 -4.05
CA ALA A 30 -8.06 -6.00 -3.65
C ALA A 30 -9.14 -7.08 -3.64
N LEU A 31 -9.15 -7.97 -4.64
CA LEU A 31 -10.05 -9.11 -4.69
C LEU A 31 -9.82 -10.06 -3.49
N ARG A 32 -8.56 -10.28 -3.12
CA ARG A 32 -8.16 -11.19 -2.04
C ARG A 32 -8.56 -10.70 -0.66
N ILE A 33 -8.39 -9.40 -0.39
CA ILE A 33 -8.79 -8.78 0.89
C ILE A 33 -10.24 -8.26 0.89
N GLY A 34 -10.96 -8.43 -0.22
CA GLY A 34 -12.35 -7.97 -0.36
C GLY A 34 -12.52 -6.45 -0.27
N LYS A 35 -11.57 -5.68 -0.80
CA LYS A 35 -11.59 -4.21 -0.83
C LYS A 35 -11.62 -3.70 -2.27
N ASP A 36 -11.82 -2.39 -2.42
CA ASP A 36 -11.72 -1.73 -3.72
C ASP A 36 -10.22 -1.50 -4.12
N PRO A 37 -9.82 -1.73 -5.38
CA PRO A 37 -8.45 -1.50 -5.83
C PRO A 37 -7.92 -0.08 -5.59
N THR A 38 -8.79 0.93 -5.64
CA THR A 38 -8.40 2.32 -5.33
C THR A 38 -8.14 2.50 -3.83
N THR A 39 -8.80 1.73 -2.96
CA THR A 39 -8.53 1.71 -1.52
C THR A 39 -7.16 1.12 -1.24
N VAL A 40 -6.82 -0.01 -1.90
CA VAL A 40 -5.47 -0.59 -1.81
C VAL A 40 -4.42 0.40 -2.30
N SER A 41 -4.65 1.04 -3.45
CA SER A 41 -3.71 2.05 -3.97
C SER A 41 -3.50 3.22 -3.01
N LYS A 42 -4.56 3.73 -2.38
CA LYS A 42 -4.47 4.81 -1.39
C LYS A 42 -3.69 4.39 -0.15
N GLU A 43 -3.94 3.18 0.38
CA GLU A 43 -3.20 2.66 1.55
C GLU A 43 -1.71 2.52 1.23
N VAL A 44 -1.37 1.95 0.07
CA VAL A 44 0.02 1.78 -0.37
C VAL A 44 0.71 3.14 -0.51
N LYS A 45 0.08 4.11 -1.18
CA LYS A 45 0.63 5.47 -1.32
C LYS A 45 0.81 6.16 0.04
N LEU A 46 -0.19 6.09 0.92
CA LEU A 46 -0.16 6.71 2.24
C LEU A 46 1.00 6.17 3.09
N ARG A 47 1.30 4.87 2.99
CA ARG A 47 2.38 4.21 3.73
C ARG A 47 3.73 4.20 3.01
N ALA A 48 3.75 4.47 1.70
CA ALA A 48 4.98 4.60 0.92
C ALA A 48 5.61 6.00 1.06
N ILE A 49 4.81 7.02 1.35
CA ILE A 49 5.28 8.38 1.59
C ILE A 49 5.78 8.45 3.04
N SER A 50 7.08 8.68 3.22
CA SER A 50 7.63 9.03 4.54
C SER A 50 6.97 10.33 5.01
N TYR A 51 6.52 10.35 6.26
CA TYR A 51 5.84 11.51 6.82
C TYR A 51 6.84 12.66 6.97
N THR A 52 6.85 13.58 6.00
CA THR A 52 7.59 14.84 6.12
C THR A 52 6.64 15.90 6.65
N ASN A 53 6.76 16.27 7.91
CA ASN A 53 6.23 17.54 8.40
C ASN A 53 7.41 18.49 8.69
N SER A 54 7.13 19.77 8.93
CA SER A 54 8.16 20.79 9.20
C SER A 54 9.01 20.51 10.46
N PHE A 55 8.62 19.53 11.28
CA PHE A 55 9.21 19.19 12.59
C PHE A 55 9.83 17.78 12.67
N THR A 56 9.55 16.88 11.75
CA THR A 56 10.04 15.49 11.71
C THR A 56 10.32 15.07 10.27
N LYS A 57 11.58 14.77 9.99
CA LYS A 57 12.03 14.11 8.74
C LYS A 57 12.41 12.67 9.10
N THR A 58 11.57 11.70 8.76
CA THR A 58 11.99 10.29 8.77
C THR A 58 12.63 10.02 7.41
N ASP A 59 13.95 10.11 7.37
CA ASP A 59 14.76 9.95 6.15
C ASP A 59 14.95 8.48 5.81
N GLU A 60 13.90 7.75 5.43
CA GLU A 60 14.06 6.40 4.87
C GLU A 60 12.93 6.13 3.86
N CYS A 61 12.93 6.83 2.74
CA CYS A 61 12.13 6.45 1.58
C CYS A 61 12.99 5.62 0.64
N CYS A 62 12.56 4.40 0.32
CA CYS A 62 13.20 3.60 -0.72
C CYS A 62 13.15 4.37 -2.06
N PRO A 63 14.29 4.77 -2.66
CA PRO A 63 14.31 5.62 -3.85
C PRO A 63 13.63 4.97 -5.06
N LYS A 64 13.44 3.64 -5.04
CA LYS A 64 12.73 2.87 -6.08
C LYS A 64 11.23 3.13 -6.13
N LEU A 65 10.64 3.69 -5.07
CA LEU A 65 9.22 4.07 -5.00
C LEU A 65 8.97 5.52 -5.44
N LEU A 66 10.01 6.25 -5.86
CA LEU A 66 9.92 7.64 -6.32
C LEU A 66 9.81 7.79 -7.84
N ARG A 67 9.92 6.70 -8.63
CA ARG A 67 9.73 6.69 -10.09
C ARG A 67 8.89 5.51 -10.56
N ALA A 68 8.06 5.74 -11.59
CA ALA A 68 7.31 4.68 -12.27
C ALA A 68 8.29 3.60 -12.80
N PRO A 69 8.02 2.29 -12.65
CA PRO A 69 6.74 1.68 -12.25
C PRO A 69 6.51 1.50 -10.72
N PHE A 70 7.22 2.24 -9.87
CA PHE A 70 7.05 2.26 -8.41
C PHE A 70 7.06 0.86 -7.76
N VAL A 71 7.90 -0.03 -8.27
CA VAL A 71 8.08 -1.39 -7.76
C VAL A 71 9.45 -1.53 -7.11
N CYS A 72 9.46 -1.97 -5.85
CA CYS A 72 10.67 -2.31 -5.14
C CYS A 72 11.01 -3.77 -5.46
N ASN A 73 11.77 -4.00 -6.54
CA ASN A 73 12.37 -5.32 -6.76
C ASN A 73 13.65 -5.42 -5.91
N GLY A 74 13.60 -6.32 -4.94
CA GLY A 74 14.71 -6.81 -4.12
C GLY A 74 14.35 -8.22 -3.69
#